data_AF-A0A961TBB7-F1
#
_entry.id   AF-A0A961TBB7-F1
#
_cell.length_a   1.000
_cell.length_b   1.000
_cell.length_c   1.000
_cell.angle_alpha   90.00
_cell.angle_beta   90.00
_cell.angle_gamma   90.00
#
_symmetry.space_group_name_H-M   'P 1'
#
loop_
_entity.id
_entity.type
_entity.pdbx_description
1 polymer ?
#
loop_
_entity_poly.entity_id
_entity_poly.type
_entity_poly.pdbx_seq_one_letter_code
_entity_poly.pdbx_strand_id
1 'polypeptide(L)'
;LYAVLLINAGWLSVLGVDVNTNWRQTGAVGYWTFMFQRGTGLDDLRWPEIIQQTFGMQDRVQRWIAYLMLPIGLSLLVFRSLQAVADIWSGKRELIIAGHEAEDLVAENRDVLKD
;
A
#
# COMPACT_ATOMS: atom_id res chain seq x y z
N LEU A 1 -9.28 7.31 -0.88
CA LEU A 1 -10.37 6.47 -1.45
C LEU A 1 -9.81 5.30 -2.26
N TYR A 2 -9.08 5.54 -3.35
CA TYR A 2 -8.58 4.48 -4.25
C TYR A 2 -7.71 3.43 -3.55
N ALA A 3 -6.79 3.83 -2.67
CA ALA A 3 -5.95 2.88 -1.94
C ALA A 3 -6.75 1.97 -0.99
N VAL A 4 -7.82 2.47 -0.37
CA VAL A 4 -8.71 1.68 0.51
C VAL A 4 -9.49 0.64 -0.31
N LEU A 5 -9.96 1.03 -1.51
CA LEU A 5 -10.58 0.11 -2.47
C LEU A 5 -9.63 -1.01 -2.89
N LEU A 6 -8.37 -0.67 -3.19
CA LEU A 6 -7.35 -1.65 -3.60
C LEU A 6 -6.95 -2.60 -2.47
N ILE A 7 -7.01 -2.19 -1.20
CA ILE A 7 -6.77 -3.08 -0.06
C ILE A 7 -7.86 -4.15 -0.01
N ASN A 8 -9.11 -3.71 0.01
CA ASN A 8 -10.29 -4.56 0.03
C ASN A 8 -11.51 -3.77 -0.43
N ALA A 9 -12.27 -4.24 -1.41
CA ALA A 9 -13.48 -3.56 -1.89
C ALA A 9 -14.75 -3.92 -1.11
N GLY A 10 -14.70 -4.93 -0.23
CA GLY A 10 -15.85 -5.46 0.50
C GLY A 10 -16.55 -4.45 1.41
N TRP A 11 -15.85 -3.40 1.88
CA TRP A 11 -16.48 -2.34 2.67
C TRP A 11 -17.54 -1.56 1.90
N LEU A 12 -17.49 -1.55 0.56
CA LEU A 12 -18.53 -0.90 -0.27
C LEU A 12 -19.90 -1.59 -0.13
N SER A 13 -19.95 -2.86 0.29
CA SER A 13 -21.22 -3.54 0.58
C SER A 13 -22.02 -2.85 1.68
N VAL A 14 -21.33 -2.19 2.64
CA VAL A 14 -21.97 -1.39 3.70
C VAL A 14 -22.69 -0.17 3.12
N LEU A 15 -22.24 0.32 1.97
CA LEU A 15 -22.86 1.42 1.24
C LEU A 15 -23.94 0.96 0.24
N GLY A 16 -24.30 -0.34 0.23
CA GLY A 16 -25.30 -0.90 -0.68
C GLY A 16 -24.79 -1.12 -2.10
N VAL A 17 -23.47 -1.07 -2.33
CA VAL A 17 -22.88 -1.40 -3.64
C VAL A 17 -22.73 -2.91 -3.74
N ASP A 18 -23.22 -3.49 -4.84
CA ASP A 18 -23.02 -4.90 -5.14
C ASP A 18 -21.52 -5.16 -5.39
N VAL A 19 -20.90 -5.93 -4.50
CA VAL A 19 -19.48 -6.28 -4.56
C VAL A 19 -19.31 -7.77 -4.44
N ASN A 20 -18.44 -8.32 -5.28
CA ASN A 20 -18.08 -9.73 -5.18
C ASN A 20 -17.22 -9.95 -3.92
N THR A 21 -17.78 -10.64 -2.92
CA THR A 21 -17.10 -10.96 -1.66
C THR A 21 -16.25 -12.22 -1.74
N ASN A 22 -16.13 -12.84 -2.92
CA ASN A 22 -15.27 -14.00 -3.09
C ASN A 22 -13.83 -13.60 -2.77
N TRP A 23 -13.23 -14.29 -1.78
CA TRP A 23 -11.90 -14.00 -1.24
C TRP A 23 -10.82 -13.89 -2.33
N ARG A 24 -11.02 -14.54 -3.49
CA ARG A 24 -10.16 -14.49 -4.68
C ARG A 24 -10.12 -13.12 -5.39
N GLN A 25 -11.10 -12.25 -5.16
CA GLN A 25 -11.29 -10.99 -5.90
C GLN A 25 -11.34 -9.74 -4.99
N THR A 26 -11.12 -9.89 -3.69
CA THR A 26 -11.25 -8.83 -2.67
C THR A 26 -10.01 -7.92 -2.53
N GLY A 27 -9.36 -7.54 -3.63
CA GLY A 27 -8.20 -6.65 -3.62
C GLY A 27 -6.91 -7.29 -3.11
N ALA A 28 -5.98 -6.47 -2.59
CA ALA A 28 -4.63 -6.89 -2.20
C ALA A 28 -4.63 -7.95 -1.10
N VAL A 29 -5.54 -7.86 -0.12
CA VAL A 29 -5.67 -8.87 0.94
C VAL A 29 -6.14 -10.20 0.38
N GLY A 30 -7.10 -10.17 -0.54
CA GLY A 30 -7.61 -11.36 -1.22
C GLY A 30 -6.53 -12.06 -2.06
N TYR A 31 -5.81 -11.29 -2.86
CA TYR A 31 -4.70 -11.79 -3.67
C TYR A 31 -3.57 -12.39 -2.83
N TRP A 32 -3.19 -11.70 -1.74
CA TRP A 32 -2.19 -12.20 -0.81
C TRP A 32 -2.63 -13.52 -0.15
N THR A 33 -3.88 -13.59 0.32
CA THR A 33 -4.44 -14.81 0.94
C THR A 33 -4.46 -15.98 -0.04
N PHE A 34 -4.81 -15.73 -1.31
CA PHE A 34 -4.74 -16.74 -2.36
C PHE A 34 -3.33 -17.29 -2.55
N MET A 35 -2.32 -16.44 -2.52
CA MET A 35 -0.91 -16.84 -2.64
C MET A 35 -0.42 -17.57 -1.39
N PHE A 36 -0.88 -17.16 -0.21
CA PHE A 36 -0.59 -17.84 1.05
C PHE A 36 -1.10 -19.28 1.04
N GLN A 37 -2.37 -19.47 0.64
CA GLN A 37 -2.98 -20.80 0.57
C GLN A 37 -2.36 -21.69 -0.51
N ARG A 38 -1.93 -21.11 -1.64
CA ARG A 38 -1.30 -21.85 -2.73
C ARG A 38 0.14 -22.28 -2.38
N GLY A 39 0.84 -21.54 -1.54
CA GLY A 39 2.15 -21.92 -1.03
C GLY A 39 3.25 -22.07 -2.09
N THR A 40 3.08 -21.50 -3.28
CA THR A 40 4.06 -21.62 -4.37
C THR A 40 5.34 -20.84 -4.07
N GLY A 41 6.46 -21.38 -4.53
CA GLY A 41 7.76 -20.71 -4.47
C GLY A 41 7.91 -19.58 -5.50
N LEU A 42 8.88 -18.71 -5.24
CA LEU A 42 9.43 -17.74 -6.18
C LEU A 42 10.41 -18.43 -7.13
N ASP A 43 10.43 -17.98 -8.37
CA ASP A 43 11.30 -18.57 -9.39
C ASP A 43 12.75 -18.09 -9.23
N ASP A 44 12.92 -16.85 -8.76
CA ASP A 44 14.21 -16.16 -8.71
C ASP A 44 14.89 -16.14 -7.33
N LEU A 45 14.15 -16.49 -6.27
CA LEU A 45 14.63 -16.38 -4.88
C LEU A 45 14.56 -17.71 -4.14
N ARG A 46 15.72 -18.16 -3.66
CA ARG A 46 15.91 -19.40 -2.89
C ARG A 46 16.31 -19.10 -1.46
N TRP A 47 15.93 -19.95 -0.54
CA TRP A 47 16.38 -19.85 0.84
C TRP A 47 17.88 -20.22 0.94
N PRO A 48 18.66 -19.55 1.81
CA PRO A 48 20.01 -20.00 2.14
C PRO A 48 20.02 -21.45 2.62
N GLU A 49 21.03 -22.23 2.22
CA GLU A 49 21.13 -23.66 2.56
C GLU A 49 21.07 -23.94 4.07
N ILE A 50 21.67 -23.05 4.88
CA ILE A 50 21.62 -23.14 6.35
C ILE A 50 20.17 -23.12 6.84
N ILE A 51 19.33 -22.25 6.28
CA ILE A 51 17.91 -22.13 6.67
C ILE A 51 17.13 -23.36 6.20
N GLN A 52 17.42 -23.86 5.00
CA GLN A 52 16.79 -25.08 4.49
C GLN A 52 17.08 -26.28 5.39
N GLN A 53 18.35 -26.48 5.78
CA GLN A 53 18.78 -27.60 6.62
C GLN A 53 18.30 -27.48 8.07
N THR A 54 18.31 -26.26 8.63
CA THR A 54 17.94 -26.03 10.03
C THR A 54 16.43 -26.09 10.25
N PHE A 55 15.64 -25.59 9.30
CA PHE A 55 14.17 -25.45 9.45
C PHE A 55 13.37 -26.38 8.56
N GLY A 56 14.02 -27.26 7.78
CA GLY A 56 13.34 -28.12 6.81
C GLY A 56 12.56 -27.33 5.76
N MET A 57 13.02 -26.11 5.44
CA MET A 57 12.31 -25.21 4.56
C MET A 57 12.49 -25.61 3.10
N GLN A 58 11.46 -25.41 2.28
CA GLN A 58 11.53 -25.65 0.85
C GLN A 58 12.61 -24.80 0.18
N ASP A 59 13.07 -25.22 -1.00
CA ASP A 59 14.18 -24.57 -1.69
C ASP A 59 13.88 -23.11 -2.09
N ARG A 60 12.65 -22.85 -2.55
CA ARG A 60 12.22 -21.54 -3.06
C ARG A 60 11.49 -20.75 -1.99
N VAL A 61 11.76 -19.45 -1.92
CA VAL A 61 11.04 -18.55 -1.00
C VAL A 61 9.57 -18.49 -1.39
N GLN A 62 8.66 -18.58 -0.42
CA GLN A 62 7.22 -18.57 -0.68
C GLN A 62 6.79 -17.23 -1.28
N ARG A 63 6.01 -17.28 -2.36
CA ARG A 63 5.58 -16.10 -3.12
C ARG A 63 4.70 -15.14 -2.31
N TRP A 64 3.96 -15.66 -1.33
CA TRP A 64 3.17 -14.81 -0.43
C TRP A 64 4.04 -13.90 0.45
N ILE A 65 5.30 -14.26 0.72
CA ILE A 65 6.23 -13.42 1.47
C ILE A 65 6.53 -12.15 0.66
N ALA A 66 6.88 -12.30 -0.61
CA ALA A 66 7.09 -11.15 -1.50
C ALA A 66 5.80 -10.31 -1.64
N TYR A 67 4.65 -10.97 -1.79
CA TYR A 67 3.39 -10.25 -1.93
C TYR A 67 2.85 -9.60 -0.66
N LEU A 68 3.47 -9.78 0.51
CA LEU A 68 3.15 -8.97 1.69
C LEU A 68 3.34 -7.47 1.42
N MET A 69 4.21 -7.12 0.47
CA MET A 69 4.41 -5.73 0.04
C MET A 69 3.11 -5.07 -0.45
N LEU A 70 2.16 -5.82 -1.01
CA LEU A 70 0.89 -5.29 -1.52
C LEU A 70 -0.01 -4.74 -0.40
N PRO A 71 -0.50 -5.55 0.57
CA PRO A 71 -1.35 -5.03 1.64
C PRO A 71 -0.60 -4.03 2.52
N ILE A 72 0.70 -4.24 2.78
CA ILE A 72 1.50 -3.33 3.61
C ILE A 72 1.67 -1.98 2.91
N GLY A 73 2.12 -1.97 1.65
CA GLY A 73 2.37 -0.75 0.89
C GLY A 73 1.12 0.09 0.72
N LEU A 74 -0.02 -0.54 0.40
CA LEU A 74 -1.30 0.17 0.33
C LEU A 74 -1.76 0.70 1.69
N SER A 75 -1.55 -0.06 2.78
CA SER A 75 -1.90 0.40 4.13
C SER A 75 -1.07 1.61 4.54
N LEU A 76 0.23 1.59 4.26
CA LEU A 76 1.13 2.73 4.50
C LEU A 76 0.74 3.95 3.66
N LEU A 77 0.36 3.74 2.39
CA LEU A 77 -0.14 4.80 1.52
C LEU A 77 -1.40 5.44 2.10
N VAL A 78 -2.36 4.62 2.56
CA VAL A 78 -3.59 5.12 3.23
C VAL A 78 -3.22 5.90 4.49
N PHE A 79 -2.37 5.34 5.34
CA PHE A 79 -1.95 5.97 6.59
C PHE A 79 -1.28 7.34 6.35
N ARG A 80 -0.32 7.41 5.43
CA ARG A 80 0.36 8.67 5.07
C ARG A 80 -0.60 9.69 4.46
N SER A 81 -1.57 9.24 3.67
CA SER A 81 -2.60 10.13 3.11
C SER A 81 -3.48 10.70 4.22
N LEU A 82 -3.87 9.88 5.20
CA LEU A 82 -4.67 10.33 6.34
C LEU A 82 -3.89 11.31 7.22
N GLN A 83 -2.60 11.07 7.46
CA GLN A 83 -1.74 12.01 8.17
C GLN A 83 -1.71 13.38 7.47
N ALA A 84 -1.49 13.40 6.15
CA ALA A 84 -1.48 14.65 5.39
C ALA A 84 -2.82 15.41 5.46
N VAL A 85 -3.96 14.70 5.41
CA VAL A 85 -5.29 15.29 5.59
C VAL A 85 -5.46 15.87 7.01
N ALA A 86 -5.01 15.15 8.04
CA ALA A 86 -5.08 15.62 9.42
C ALA A 86 -4.19 16.85 9.67
N ASP A 87 -3.01 16.90 9.06
CA ASP A 87 -2.11 18.05 9.13
C ASP A 87 -2.72 19.29 8.46
N ILE A 88 -3.41 19.11 7.33
CA ILE A 88 -4.14 20.20 6.68
C ILE A 88 -5.31 20.68 7.53
N TRP A 89 -6.10 19.74 8.04
CA TRP A 89 -7.25 20.09 8.88
C TRP A 89 -6.84 20.79 10.18
N SER A 90 -5.68 20.46 10.73
CA SER A 90 -5.10 21.12 11.91
C SER A 90 -4.31 22.40 11.60
N GLY A 91 -4.25 22.84 10.33
CA GLY A 91 -3.56 24.05 9.91
C GLY A 91 -2.03 23.97 9.91
N LYS A 92 -1.45 22.77 10.04
CA LYS A 92 0.01 22.55 10.04
C LYS A 92 0.61 22.49 8.63
N ARG A 93 -0.23 22.32 7.62
CA ARG A 93 0.14 22.13 6.21
C ARG A 93 -0.94 22.72 5.33
N GLU A 94 -0.58 23.35 4.22
CA GLU A 94 -1.59 23.94 3.31
C GLU A 94 -2.01 23.00 2.16
N LEU A 95 -1.09 22.18 1.63
CA LEU A 95 -1.38 21.30 0.48
C LEU A 95 -0.74 19.91 0.60
N ILE A 96 -1.44 18.86 0.14
CA ILE A 96 -0.95 17.45 0.11
C ILE A 96 0.10 17.24 -1.00
N ILE A 97 -0.05 17.93 -2.13
CA ILE A 97 0.85 17.87 -3.28
C ILE A 97 0.95 19.29 -3.82
N ALA A 98 2.17 19.80 -4.03
CA ALA A 98 2.35 21.04 -4.76
C ALA A 98 2.02 20.78 -6.24
N GLY A 99 0.94 21.37 -6.75
CA GLY A 99 0.69 21.42 -8.19
C GLY A 99 1.60 22.44 -8.87
N HIS A 100 1.60 22.48 -10.20
CA HIS A 100 2.37 23.49 -10.95
C HIS A 100 2.02 24.93 -10.50
N GLU A 101 0.74 25.22 -10.23
CA GLU A 101 0.33 26.53 -9.70
C GLU A 101 0.88 26.85 -8.30
N ALA A 102 1.14 25.83 -7.47
CA ALA A 102 1.73 26.03 -6.14
C ALA A 102 3.26 26.21 -6.21
N GLU A 103 3.94 25.60 -7.20
CA GLU A 103 5.35 25.90 -7.48
C GLU A 103 5.52 27.34 -7.95
N ASP A 104 4.64 27.84 -8.82
CA ASP A 104 4.67 29.22 -9.31
C ASP A 104 4.44 30.23 -8.16
N LEU A 105 3.47 29.97 -7.28
CA LEU A 105 3.22 30.81 -6.10
C LEU A 105 4.39 30.81 -5.10
N VAL A 106 5.07 29.68 -4.92
CA VAL A 106 6.27 29.59 -4.07
C VAL A 106 7.47 30.30 -4.72
N ALA A 107 7.58 30.24 -6.06
CA ALA A 107 8.62 30.94 -6.80
C ALA A 107 8.44 32.46 -6.76
N GLU A 108 7.21 32.95 -6.89
CA GLU A 108 6.87 34.38 -6.86
C GLU A 108 7.08 34.99 -5.46
N ASN A 109 6.78 34.24 -4.39
CA ASN A 109 6.96 34.72 -3.01
C ASN A 109 8.37 34.48 -2.43
N ARG A 110 9.30 33.90 -3.20
CA ARG A 110 10.62 33.50 -2.71
C ARG A 110 11.55 34.67 -2.36
N ASP A 111 11.30 35.86 -2.90
CA ASP A 111 12.06 37.09 -2.62
C ASP A 111 11.43 38.01 -1.57
N VAL A 112 10.25 37.67 -1.03
CA VAL A 112 9.55 38.49 -0.02
C VAL A 112 10.19 38.37 1.38
N LEU A 113 10.98 37.32 1.62
CA LEU A 113 11.65 37.05 2.90
C LEU A 113 13.15 37.42 2.91
N LYS A 114 13.66 38.06 1.86
CA LYS A 114 15.02 38.62 1.84
C LYS A 114 14.98 40.09 2.26
N ASP A 115 14.75 40.33 3.54
CA ASP A 115 15.16 41.55 4.25
C ASP A 115 15.67 41.15 5.64
#